data_AF-A0A2R6C599-F1
#
_entry.id   AF-A0A2R6C599-F1
#
_cell.length_a   1.000
_cell.length_b   1.000
_cell.length_c   1.000
_cell.angle_alpha   90.00
_cell.angle_beta   90.00
_cell.angle_gamma   90.00
#
_symmetry.space_group_name_H-M   'P 1'
#
loop_
_entity.id
_entity.type
_entity.pdbx_description
1 polymer ?
#
loop_
_entity_poly.entity_id
_entity_poly.type
_entity_poly.pdbx_seq_one_letter_code
_entity_poly.pdbx_strand_id
1 'polypeptide(L)' 'MRVRAYRFRAYSSKTTARVLKTQFEAACRLYNALLHAEQEEYERNRHMMSRNELRQLALDLRKRNTEFQALHSQVA' A
#
# COMPACT_ATOMS: atom_id res chain seq x y z
N MET A 1 42.58 -15.55 11.65
CA MET A 1 41.58 -15.48 10.56
C MET A 1 40.76 -14.20 10.71
N ARG A 2 40.74 -13.33 9.69
CA ARG A 2 40.00 -12.05 9.68
C ARG A 2 38.49 -12.32 9.49
N VAL A 3 37.68 -11.94 10.46
CA VAL A 3 36.22 -11.92 10.34
C VAL A 3 35.85 -10.88 9.29
N ARG A 4 35.46 -11.33 8.08
CA ARG A 4 34.84 -10.46 7.07
C ARG A 4 33.49 -10.04 7.63
N ALA A 5 33.42 -8.85 8.22
CA ALA A 5 32.17 -8.16 8.44
C ALA A 5 31.57 -7.84 7.07
N TYR A 6 30.80 -8.78 6.52
CA TYR A 6 29.88 -8.50 5.42
C TYR A 6 28.85 -7.52 5.95
N ARG A 7 29.20 -6.24 5.88
CA ARG A 7 28.31 -5.13 6.16
C ARG A 7 27.31 -5.17 5.01
N PHE A 8 26.19 -5.87 5.20
CA PHE A 8 25.05 -5.91 4.30
C PHE A 8 24.51 -4.49 4.13
N ARG A 9 25.17 -3.67 3.32
CA ARG A 9 24.49 -2.57 2.65
C ARG A 9 23.72 -3.24 1.53
N ALA A 10 22.49 -3.64 1.85
CA ALA A 10 21.53 -4.12 0.87
C ALA A 10 21.15 -2.96 -0.06
N TYR A 11 22.07 -2.57 -0.93
CA TYR A 11 21.76 -1.70 -2.05
C TYR A 11 20.86 -2.51 -2.97
N SER A 12 19.55 -2.26 -2.91
CA SER A 12 18.61 -2.85 -3.86
C SER A 12 19.07 -2.53 -5.27
N SER A 13 18.99 -3.50 -6.19
CA SER A 13 19.26 -3.23 -7.61
C SER A 13 18.40 -2.04 -8.08
N LYS A 14 18.84 -1.30 -9.10
CA LYS A 14 18.05 -0.18 -9.66
C LYS A 14 16.64 -0.63 -10.05
N THR A 15 16.50 -1.87 -10.53
CA THR A 15 15.23 -2.51 -10.86
C THR A 15 14.36 -2.72 -9.62
N THR A 16 14.92 -3.29 -8.56
CA THR A 16 14.22 -3.51 -7.28
C THR A 16 13.78 -2.18 -6.65
N ALA A 17 14.63 -1.16 -6.68
CA ALA A 17 14.30 0.18 -6.18
C ALA A 17 13.10 0.79 -6.94
N ARG A 18 13.06 0.62 -8.27
CA ARG A 18 11.97 1.11 -9.10
C ARG A 18 10.65 0.41 -8.78
N VAL A 19 10.67 -0.92 -8.63
CA VAL A 19 9.49 -1.72 -8.24
C VAL A 19 8.96 -1.27 -6.88
N LEU A 20 9.84 -1.12 -5.89
CA LEU A 20 9.47 -0.64 -4.54
C LEU A 20 8.88 0.77 -4.59
N LYS A 21 9.45 1.67 -5.40
CA LYS A 21 8.91 3.02 -5.58
C LYS A 21 7.50 2.98 -6.16
N THR A 22 7.26 2.18 -7.20
CA THR A 22 5.92 2.04 -7.80
C THR A 22 4.92 1.45 -6.81
N GLN A 23 5.30 0.43 -6.04
CA GLN A 23 4.44 -0.11 -4.98
C GLN A 23 4.14 0.92 -3.90
N PHE A 24 5.13 1.70 -3.48
CA PHE A 24 4.95 2.76 -2.50
C PHE A 24 4.00 3.85 -3.01
N GLU A 25 4.16 4.31 -4.26
CA GLU A 25 3.26 5.27 -4.89
C GLU A 25 1.82 4.74 -4.96
N ALA A 26 1.64 3.48 -5.33
CA ALA A 26 0.31 2.84 -5.35
C ALA A 26 -0.30 2.76 -3.95
N ALA A 27 0.51 2.48 -2.91
CA ALA A 27 0.03 2.43 -1.53
C ALA A 27 -0.41 3.82 -1.03
N CYS A 28 0.34 4.88 -1.36
CA CYS A 28 -0.04 6.25 -1.05
C CYS A 28 -1.35 6.65 -1.75
N ARG A 29 -1.51 6.28 -3.02
CA ARG A 29 -2.75 6.52 -3.77
C ARG A 29 -3.94 5.80 -3.14
N LEU A 30 -3.77 4.54 -2.72
CA LEU A 30 -4.82 3.78 -2.03
C LEU A 30 -5.19 4.43 -0.69
N TYR A 31 -4.20 4.82 0.10
CA TYR A 31 -4.42 5.49 1.39
C TYR A 31 -5.25 6.78 1.21
N ASN A 32 -4.87 7.65 0.26
CA ASN A 32 -5.60 8.89 0.00
C ASN A 32 -7.04 8.61 -0.47
N ALA A 33 -7.26 7.57 -1.27
CA ALA A 33 -8.59 7.17 -1.71
C ALA A 33 -9.47 6.71 -0.53
N LEU A 34 -8.91 5.94 0.41
CA LEU A 34 -9.62 5.53 1.62
C LEU A 34 -9.93 6.71 2.54
N LEU A 35 -8.98 7.63 2.70
CA LEU A 35 -9.17 8.84 3.51
C LEU A 35 -10.28 9.72 2.94
N HIS A 36 -10.32 9.92 1.62
CA HIS A 36 -11.39 10.66 0.96
C HIS A 36 -12.74 9.96 1.14
N ALA A 37 -12.81 8.64 1.00
CA ALA A 37 -14.05 7.89 1.19
C ALA A 37 -14.57 8.00 2.62
N GLU A 38 -13.70 7.89 3.63
CA GLU A 38 -14.06 8.07 5.03
C GLU A 38 -14.57 9.49 5.30
N GLN A 39 -13.92 10.50 4.74
CA GLN A 39 -14.35 11.89 4.89
C GLN A 39 -15.73 12.14 4.25
N GLU A 40 -15.97 11.63 3.04
CA GLU A 40 -17.28 11.73 2.39
C GLU A 40 -18.39 11.03 3.20
N GLU A 41 -18.10 9.85 3.73
CA GLU A 41 -19.03 9.07 4.56
C GLU A 41 -19.36 9.83 5.86
N TYR A 42 -18.36 10.45 6.48
CA TYR A 42 -18.55 11.27 7.66
C TYR A 42 -19.35 12.54 7.37
N GLU A 43 -19.11 13.20 6.24
CA GLU A 43 -19.85 14.41 5.85
C GLU A 43 -21.32 14.10 5.55
N ARG A 44 -21.60 12.97 4.89
CA ARG A 44 -22.97 12.59 4.50
C ARG A 44 -23.77 11.97 5.64
N ASN A 45 -23.15 11.05 6.39
CA ASN A 45 -23.84 10.18 7.32
C ASN A 45 -23.42 10.41 8.79
N ARG A 46 -22.46 11.32 9.05
CA ARG A 46 -21.81 11.48 10.37
C ARG A 46 -21.24 10.17 10.91
N HIS A 47 -20.89 9.26 9.99
CA HIS A 47 -20.38 7.93 10.29
C HIS A 47 -18.87 7.89 10.10
N MET A 48 -18.15 7.33 11.05
CA MET A 48 -16.72 7.07 10.94
C MET A 48 -16.53 5.60 10.56
N MET A 49 -15.85 5.36 9.44
CA MET A 49 -15.70 4.00 8.93
C MET A 49 -14.87 3.15 9.89
N SER A 50 -15.38 1.96 10.22
CA SER A 50 -14.62 0.97 10.96
C SER A 50 -13.47 0.42 10.13
N ARG A 51 -12.48 -0.16 10.81
CA ARG A 51 -11.35 -0.85 10.16
C ARG A 51 -11.80 -1.93 9.17
N ASN A 52 -12.92 -2.60 9.45
CA ASN A 52 -13.44 -3.66 8.58
C ASN A 52 -14.04 -3.07 7.29
N GLU A 53 -14.76 -1.96 7.38
CA GLU A 53 -15.31 -1.26 6.21
C GLU A 53 -14.19 -0.71 5.32
N LEU A 54 -13.19 -0.05 5.90
CA LEU A 54 -12.01 0.42 5.17
C LEU A 54 -11.24 -0.73 4.51
N ARG A 55 -11.13 -1.87 5.18
CA ARG A 55 -10.51 -3.08 4.61
C ARG A 55 -11.29 -3.61 3.41
N GLN A 56 -12.62 -3.69 3.49
CA GLN A 56 -13.44 -4.16 2.37
C GLN A 56 -13.35 -3.19 1.18
N LEU A 57 -13.44 -1.89 1.45
CA LEU A 57 -13.27 -0.85 0.43
C LEU A 57 -11.91 -0.96 -0.27
N ALA A 58 -10.83 -1.18 0.50
CA ALA A 58 -9.50 -1.37 -0.05
C ALA A 58 -9.42 -2.61 -0.97
N LEU A 59 -10.04 -3.73 -0.57
CA LEU A 59 -10.09 -4.95 -1.39
C LEU A 59 -10.88 -4.74 -2.68
N ASP A 60 -12.00 -4.01 -2.62
CA ASP A 60 -12.82 -3.72 -3.79
C ASP A 60 -12.13 -2.76 -4.77
N LEU A 61 -11.47 -1.72 -4.26
CA LEU A 61 -10.62 -0.84 -5.07
C LEU A 61 -9.50 -1.62 -5.76
N ARG A 62 -8.90 -2.59 -5.06
CA ARG A 62 -7.86 -3.47 -5.61
C ARG A 62 -8.37 -4.37 -6.74
N LYS A 63 -9.62 -4.83 -6.66
CA LYS A 63 -10.24 -5.63 -7.74
C LYS A 63 -10.55 -4.78 -8.96
N ARG A 64 -11.03 -3.54 -8.77
CA ARG A 64 -11.51 -2.66 -9.84
C ARG A 64 -10.41 -1.91 -10.57
N ASN A 65 -9.30 -1.59 -9.89
CA ASN A 65 -8.23 -0.77 -10.44
C ASN A 65 -6.93 -1.58 -10.62
N THR A 66 -6.46 -1.68 -11.86
CA THR A 66 -5.22 -2.36 -12.24
C THR A 66 -3.97 -1.75 -11.58
N GLU A 67 -3.96 -0.46 -11.27
CA GLU A 67 -2.86 0.16 -10.54
C GLU A 67 -2.71 -0.40 -9.12
N PHE A 68 -3.84 -0.68 -8.46
CA PHE A 68 -3.84 -1.23 -7.11
C PHE A 68 -3.62 -2.74 -7.09
N GLN A 69 -3.79 -3.45 -8.21
CA GLN A 69 -3.43 -4.87 -8.32
C GLN A 69 -1.92 -5.10 -8.10
N ALA A 70 -1.08 -4.10 -8.39
CA ALA A 70 0.35 -4.14 -8.12
C ALA A 70 0.70 -4.20 -6.62
N LEU A 71 -0.25 -3.82 -5.74
CA LEU A 71 -0.16 -4.01 -4.29
C LEU A 71 -0.46 -5.48 -3.96
N HIS A 72 0.49 -6.35 -4.31
CA HIS A 72 0.36 -7.77 -4.05
C HIS A 72 0.33 -8.00 -2.53
N SER A 73 -0.72 -8.69 -2.06
CA SER A 73 -0.78 -9.22 -0.70
C SER A 73 0.41 -10.15 -0.49
N GLN A 74 1.24 -9.92 0.53
CA GLN A 74 2.21 -10.90 1.02
C GLN A 74 1.56 -12.03 1.82
N VAL A 75 0.26 -11.95 2.09
CA VAL A 75 -0.48 -13.06 2.69
C VAL A 75 -0.91 -14.00 1.56
N ALA A 76 -0.17 -15.10 1.44
CA ALA A 76 -0.56 -16.34 0.78
C ALA A 76 -1.65 -17.06 1.59
#